data_AF-A0A9N9N161-F1
#
_entry.id   AF-A0A9N9N161-F1
#
_cell.length_a   1.000
_cell.length_b   1.000
_cell.length_c   1.000
_cell.angle_alpha   90.00
_cell.angle_beta   90.00
_cell.angle_gamma   90.00
#
_symmetry.space_group_name_H-M   'P 1'
#
loop_
_entity.id
_entity.type
_entity.pdbx_description
1 polymer ?
#
loop_
_entity_poly.entity_id
_entity_poly.type
_entity_poly.pdbx_seq_one_letter_code
_entity_poly.pdbx_strand_id
1 'polypeptide(L)'
;MIVHRFPEPGYSFLPCDRYFGVIEKFNRKKDYVFTTSEYAECIQQASKNFKVNVEQSMIFNFSQHFEKDFKKVVTNTERVRFKISQYRIFQNSKDHAQNIAVSVTIGTPVFDYFPIMRNAQTELSVQPQKQWYDQALPLKKAKYKDVMQLVKNYVPPNKLYFYRFLKSEAVGPADEISSEDDDDQWKWNGNRPLN
;
A
#
# COMPACT_ATOMS: atom_id res chain seq x y z
N MET A 1 -23.80 15.87 -9.74
CA MET A 1 -23.82 14.44 -9.35
C MET A 1 -22.57 13.78 -9.92
N ILE A 2 -21.84 13.01 -9.10
CA ILE A 2 -20.67 12.24 -9.51
C ILE A 2 -21.03 10.76 -9.40
N VAL A 3 -20.73 9.98 -10.45
CA VAL A 3 -20.97 8.54 -10.50
C VAL A 3 -19.64 7.84 -10.73
N HIS A 4 -19.24 7.00 -9.79
CA HIS A 4 -18.09 6.13 -9.92
C HIS A 4 -18.58 4.71 -10.24
N ARG A 5 -17.93 4.08 -11.22
CA ARG A 5 -18.16 2.69 -11.59
C ARG A 5 -16.88 1.92 -11.35
N PHE A 6 -16.98 0.86 -10.56
CA PHE A 6 -15.89 -0.06 -10.30
C PHE A 6 -16.03 -1.27 -11.22
N PRO A 7 -15.07 -1.51 -12.12
CA PRO A 7 -15.11 -2.65 -13.03
C PRO A 7 -14.99 -3.96 -12.26
N GLU A 8 -15.51 -5.04 -12.84
CA GLU A 8 -15.28 -6.37 -12.29
C GLU A 8 -13.79 -6.75 -12.41
N PRO A 9 -13.24 -7.48 -11.43
CA PRO A 9 -11.89 -8.03 -11.54
C PRO A 9 -11.72 -8.77 -12.88
N GLY A 10 -10.68 -8.40 -13.64
CA GLY A 10 -10.39 -9.00 -14.96
C GLY A 10 -10.92 -8.23 -16.18
N TYR A 11 -11.72 -7.17 -15.99
CA TYR A 11 -12.28 -6.36 -17.08
C TYR A 11 -11.67 -4.95 -17.20
N SER A 12 -10.72 -4.61 -16.34
CA SER A 12 -9.98 -3.37 -16.43
C SER A 12 -8.77 -3.57 -17.37
N PHE A 13 -8.92 -3.22 -18.65
CA PHE A 13 -7.77 -2.95 -19.53
C PHE A 13 -7.37 -1.48 -19.36
N LEU A 14 -6.92 -1.11 -18.16
CA LEU A 14 -6.58 0.29 -17.93
C LEU A 14 -5.29 0.62 -18.69
N PRO A 15 -5.14 1.85 -19.21
CA PRO A 15 -3.89 2.26 -19.86
C PRO A 15 -2.64 2.05 -18.99
N CYS A 16 -2.77 2.12 -17.65
CA CYS A 16 -1.68 1.82 -16.72
C CYS A 16 -1.20 0.38 -16.77
N ASP A 17 -2.10 -0.59 -17.02
CA ASP A 17 -1.76 -2.01 -17.02
C ASP A 17 -0.83 -2.36 -18.18
N ARG A 18 -1.00 -1.67 -19.32
CA ARG A 18 -0.07 -1.77 -20.45
C ARG A 18 1.33 -1.31 -20.07
N TYR A 19 1.46 -0.20 -19.35
CA TYR A 19 2.76 0.27 -18.89
C TYR A 19 3.39 -0.68 -17.88
N PHE A 20 2.61 -1.21 -16.93
CA PHE A 20 3.10 -2.22 -15.99
C PHE A 20 3.58 -3.49 -16.69
N GLY A 21 2.86 -3.97 -17.71
CA GLY A 21 3.31 -5.12 -18.49
C GLY A 21 4.63 -4.88 -19.25
N VAL A 22 4.86 -3.65 -19.76
CA VAL A 22 6.13 -3.29 -20.39
C VAL A 22 7.26 -3.22 -19.37
N ILE A 23 7.02 -2.57 -18.22
CA ILE A 23 7.97 -2.46 -17.12
C ILE A 23 8.33 -3.85 -16.58
N GLU A 24 7.35 -4.72 -16.38
CA GLU A 24 7.56 -6.08 -15.89
C GLU A 24 8.41 -6.90 -16.87
N LYS A 25 8.09 -6.87 -18.17
CA LYS A 25 8.90 -7.54 -19.20
C LYS A 25 10.34 -7.02 -19.25
N PHE A 26 10.54 -5.71 -19.04
CA PHE A 26 11.86 -5.12 -18.97
C PHE A 26 12.62 -5.56 -17.72
N ASN A 27 11.97 -5.51 -16.55
CA ASN A 27 12.55 -5.91 -15.28
C ASN A 27 12.93 -7.41 -15.26
N ARG A 28 12.13 -8.29 -15.88
CA ARG A 28 12.46 -9.73 -16.02
C ARG A 28 13.77 -10.00 -16.78
N LYS A 29 14.26 -9.04 -17.58
CA LYS A 29 15.52 -9.14 -18.31
C LYS A 29 16.72 -8.58 -17.52
N LYS A 30 16.48 -7.88 -16.40
CA LYS A 30 17.54 -7.40 -15.53
C LYS A 30 17.83 -8.46 -14.48
N ASP A 31 19.09 -8.85 -14.39
CA ASP A 31 19.50 -9.87 -13.42
C ASP A 31 19.38 -9.36 -11.98
N TYR A 32 19.71 -8.08 -11.75
CA TYR A 32 19.73 -7.50 -10.41
C TYR A 32 19.32 -6.02 -10.39
N VAL A 33 18.65 -5.63 -9.30
CA VAL A 33 18.38 -4.23 -8.92
C VAL A 33 18.60 -4.11 -7.42
N PHE A 34 19.45 -3.18 -6.98
CA PHE A 34 19.89 -3.08 -5.58
C PHE A 34 19.33 -1.85 -4.87
N THR A 35 18.96 -0.81 -5.59
CA THR A 35 18.48 0.45 -5.01
C THR A 35 17.15 0.90 -5.60
N THR A 36 16.41 1.72 -4.87
CA THR A 36 15.15 2.29 -5.36
C THR A 36 15.37 3.22 -6.55
N SER A 37 16.47 3.97 -6.56
CA SER A 37 16.85 4.84 -7.69
C SER A 37 17.10 4.04 -8.97
N GLU A 38 17.84 2.93 -8.90
CA GLU A 38 18.02 2.04 -10.05
C GLU A 38 16.69 1.47 -10.54
N TYR A 39 15.78 1.12 -9.63
CA TYR A 39 14.46 0.64 -10.03
C TYR A 39 13.65 1.72 -10.76
N ALA A 40 13.70 2.97 -10.29
CA ALA A 40 13.09 4.11 -10.97
C ALA A 40 13.70 4.35 -12.36
N GLU A 41 15.03 4.22 -12.49
CA GLU A 41 15.72 4.29 -13.77
C GLU A 41 15.30 3.15 -14.71
N CYS A 42 15.15 1.92 -14.22
CA CYS A 42 14.62 0.79 -14.99
C CYS A 42 13.22 1.08 -15.53
N ILE A 43 12.34 1.63 -14.70
CA ILE A 43 10.99 2.03 -15.10
C ILE A 43 11.05 3.08 -16.22
N GLN A 44 11.89 4.10 -16.04
CA GLN A 44 12.06 5.19 -17.01
C GLN A 44 12.63 4.70 -18.36
N GLN A 45 13.52 3.72 -18.32
CA GLN A 45 14.07 3.06 -19.51
C GLN A 45 13.02 2.20 -20.22
N ALA A 46 12.18 1.49 -19.46
CA ALA A 46 11.12 0.65 -20.00
C ALA A 46 10.01 1.46 -20.69
N SER A 47 9.67 2.64 -20.14
CA SER A 47 8.63 3.51 -20.70
C SER A 47 8.94 4.99 -20.50
N LYS A 48 9.17 5.71 -21.62
CA LYS A 48 9.42 7.17 -21.60
C LYS A 48 8.25 7.98 -21.04
N ASN A 49 7.03 7.45 -21.18
CA ASN A 49 5.79 8.09 -20.76
C ASN A 49 5.43 7.80 -19.30
N PHE A 50 6.19 6.94 -18.62
CA PHE A 50 5.90 6.55 -17.24
C PHE A 50 7.04 7.03 -16.33
N LYS A 51 6.72 7.95 -15.42
CA LYS A 51 7.64 8.55 -14.46
C LYS A 51 7.18 8.25 -13.04
N VAL A 52 8.11 7.82 -12.18
CA VAL A 52 7.85 7.61 -10.76
C VAL A 52 8.60 8.68 -9.98
N ASN A 53 7.91 9.77 -9.66
CA ASN A 53 8.42 10.85 -8.82
C ASN A 53 7.51 10.95 -7.59
N VAL A 54 7.88 10.26 -6.52
CA VAL A 54 7.15 10.34 -5.24
C VAL A 54 8.15 10.74 -4.18
N GLU A 55 7.95 11.93 -3.63
CA GLU A 55 8.69 12.42 -2.47
C GLU A 55 7.87 12.17 -1.20
N GLN A 56 8.56 12.03 -0.06
CA GLN A 56 7.91 11.93 1.24
C GLN A 56 6.96 13.10 1.50
N SER A 57 7.31 14.29 0.97
CA SER A 57 6.51 15.51 1.08
C SER A 57 5.12 15.41 0.46
N MET A 58 4.92 14.48 -0.48
CA MET A 58 3.67 14.24 -1.19
C MET A 58 2.74 13.27 -0.47
N ILE A 59 3.21 12.62 0.61
CA ILE A 59 2.47 11.59 1.33
C ILE A 59 1.75 12.21 2.52
N PHE A 60 0.45 12.45 2.40
CA PHE A 60 -0.35 13.11 3.43
C PHE A 60 -1.19 12.16 4.29
N ASN A 61 -1.52 12.61 5.51
CA ASN A 61 -2.34 11.86 6.45
C ASN A 61 -3.85 12.05 6.24
N PHE A 62 -4.40 11.40 5.21
CA PHE A 62 -5.84 11.42 4.95
C PHE A 62 -6.66 10.69 6.02
N SER A 63 -6.12 9.63 6.63
CA SER A 63 -6.86 8.85 7.63
C SER A 63 -7.18 9.68 8.87
N GLN A 64 -6.17 10.35 9.43
CA GLN A 64 -6.33 11.20 10.60
C GLN A 64 -7.11 12.47 10.26
N HIS A 65 -6.87 13.04 9.07
CA HIS A 65 -7.57 14.24 8.59
C HIS A 65 -9.09 14.04 8.56
N PHE A 66 -9.54 12.93 7.97
CA PHE A 66 -10.96 12.64 7.79
C PHE A 66 -11.58 11.82 8.94
N GLU A 67 -10.80 11.47 9.97
CA GLU A 67 -11.28 10.64 11.08
C GLU A 67 -12.47 11.27 11.81
N LYS A 68 -12.47 12.59 11.96
CA LYS A 68 -13.54 13.32 12.67
C LYS A 68 -14.81 13.45 11.82
N ASP A 69 -14.67 13.40 10.51
CA ASP A 69 -15.76 13.72 9.58
C ASP A 69 -16.55 12.47 9.20
N PHE A 70 -15.87 11.34 9.00
CA PHE A 70 -16.50 10.11 8.52
C PHE A 70 -16.60 9.02 9.59
N LYS A 71 -17.68 8.23 9.51
CA LYS A 71 -17.88 7.07 10.38
C LYS A 71 -16.88 5.97 10.02
N LYS A 72 -16.21 5.41 11.03
CA LYS A 72 -15.31 4.25 10.85
C LYS A 72 -16.07 2.98 10.45
N VAL A 73 -17.28 2.83 10.95
CA VAL A 73 -18.21 1.76 10.60
C VAL A 73 -19.48 2.41 10.08
N VAL A 74 -19.81 2.13 8.82
CA VAL A 74 -20.98 2.68 8.15
C VAL A 74 -22.03 1.57 8.02
N THR A 75 -23.26 1.87 8.42
CA THR A 75 -24.41 0.96 8.32
C THR A 75 -25.61 1.69 7.71
N ASN A 76 -26.45 0.99 6.97
CA ASN A 76 -27.72 1.53 6.48
C ASN A 76 -28.82 1.46 7.57
N THR A 77 -30.04 1.86 7.22
CA THR A 77 -31.22 1.81 8.11
C THR A 77 -31.54 0.39 8.60
N GLU A 78 -31.23 -0.62 7.79
CA GLU A 78 -31.42 -2.04 8.11
C GLU A 78 -30.25 -2.65 8.92
N ARG A 79 -29.30 -1.81 9.37
CA ARG A 79 -28.09 -2.22 10.10
C ARG A 79 -27.14 -3.13 9.31
N VAL A 80 -27.29 -3.19 7.99
CA VAL A 80 -26.33 -3.85 7.10
C VAL A 80 -25.06 -3.00 7.05
N ARG A 81 -23.90 -3.64 7.22
CA ARG A 81 -22.60 -2.96 7.18
C ARG A 81 -22.15 -2.72 5.75
N PHE A 82 -21.75 -1.49 5.48
CA PHE A 82 -21.15 -1.11 4.21
C PHE A 82 -19.79 -1.81 4.01
N LYS A 83 -19.62 -2.46 2.85
CA LYS A 83 -18.33 -3.00 2.38
C LYS A 83 -18.10 -2.56 0.94
N ILE A 84 -17.05 -1.78 0.73
CA ILE A 84 -16.73 -1.19 -0.59
C ILE A 84 -16.65 -2.24 -1.72
N SER A 85 -16.15 -3.45 -1.43
CA SER A 85 -15.95 -4.52 -2.41
C SER A 85 -17.25 -5.15 -2.96
N GLN A 86 -18.39 -4.94 -2.28
CA GLN A 86 -19.66 -5.54 -2.68
C GLN A 86 -20.35 -4.77 -3.81
N TYR A 87 -20.08 -3.47 -3.91
CA TYR A 87 -20.81 -2.58 -4.82
C TYR A 87 -20.01 -2.31 -6.10
N ARG A 88 -20.73 -1.94 -7.16
CA ARG A 88 -20.18 -1.65 -8.49
C ARG A 88 -20.40 -0.20 -8.89
N ILE A 89 -21.45 0.42 -8.39
CA ILE A 89 -21.76 1.84 -8.66
C ILE A 89 -21.80 2.58 -7.34
N PHE A 90 -21.19 3.75 -7.32
CA PHE A 90 -21.19 4.69 -6.21
C PHE A 90 -21.66 6.03 -6.76
N GLN A 91 -22.68 6.61 -6.15
CA GLN A 91 -23.21 7.92 -6.51
C GLN A 91 -23.12 8.86 -5.32
N ASN A 92 -22.66 10.07 -5.61
CA ASN A 92 -22.63 11.18 -4.68
C ASN A 92 -23.27 12.41 -5.34
N SER A 93 -24.20 13.05 -4.63
CA SER A 93 -24.78 14.33 -5.02
C SER A 93 -24.50 15.39 -3.96
N LYS A 94 -24.36 16.65 -4.39
CA LYS A 94 -24.22 17.78 -3.47
C LYS A 94 -25.41 17.92 -2.53
N ASP A 95 -26.61 17.62 -3.02
CA ASP A 95 -27.86 17.72 -2.24
C ASP A 95 -27.94 16.66 -1.13
N HIS A 96 -27.16 15.58 -1.25
CA HIS A 96 -27.13 14.46 -0.32
C HIS A 96 -25.71 14.05 0.04
N ALA A 97 -24.80 15.01 0.22
CA ALA A 97 -23.38 14.76 0.51
C ALA A 97 -23.15 13.92 1.79
N GLN A 98 -24.14 13.91 2.68
CA GLN A 98 -24.20 13.10 3.91
C GLN A 98 -24.19 11.59 3.64
N ASN A 99 -24.70 11.19 2.48
CA ASN A 99 -25.00 9.81 2.13
C ASN A 99 -24.21 9.40 0.87
N ILE A 100 -23.84 8.14 0.83
CA ILE A 100 -23.41 7.50 -0.41
C ILE A 100 -24.49 6.55 -0.88
N ALA A 101 -24.86 6.66 -2.15
CA ALA A 101 -25.77 5.72 -2.80
C ALA A 101 -24.95 4.69 -3.56
N VAL A 102 -25.21 3.40 -3.33
CA VAL A 102 -24.40 2.31 -3.91
C VAL A 102 -25.29 1.22 -4.51
N SER A 103 -24.85 0.63 -5.62
CA SER A 103 -25.56 -0.48 -6.28
C SER A 103 -24.61 -1.61 -6.63
N VAL A 104 -25.07 -2.84 -6.48
CA VAL A 104 -24.36 -4.06 -6.90
C VAL A 104 -24.48 -4.31 -8.41
N THR A 105 -25.58 -3.86 -9.03
CA THR A 105 -25.88 -4.12 -10.45
C THR A 105 -25.62 -2.88 -11.29
N ILE A 106 -24.96 -3.04 -12.44
CA ILE A 106 -24.63 -1.92 -13.34
C ILE A 106 -25.78 -1.57 -14.29
N GLY A 107 -26.54 -2.56 -14.77
CA GLY A 107 -27.59 -2.38 -15.78
C GLY A 107 -28.84 -1.66 -15.26
N THR A 108 -29.53 -2.27 -14.31
CA THR A 108 -30.70 -1.71 -13.61
C THR A 108 -30.34 -1.46 -12.15
N PRO A 109 -29.64 -0.35 -11.84
CA PRO A 109 -29.11 -0.14 -10.51
C PRO A 109 -30.23 0.10 -9.50
N VAL A 110 -30.24 -0.71 -8.44
CA VAL A 110 -31.02 -0.48 -7.23
C VAL A 110 -30.05 0.03 -6.18
N PHE A 111 -30.35 1.19 -5.59
CA PHE A 111 -29.44 1.89 -4.71
C PHE A 111 -29.76 1.66 -3.24
N ASP A 112 -28.76 1.18 -2.50
CA ASP A 112 -28.70 1.27 -1.06
C ASP A 112 -28.09 2.62 -0.66
N TYR A 113 -28.57 3.19 0.45
CA TYR A 113 -28.09 4.47 0.96
C TYR A 113 -27.40 4.28 2.30
N PHE A 114 -26.20 4.84 2.41
CA PHE A 114 -25.38 4.74 3.60
C PHE A 114 -24.96 6.13 4.11
N PRO A 115 -25.32 6.51 5.35
CA PRO A 115 -24.91 7.78 5.94
C PRO A 115 -23.45 7.70 6.40
N ILE A 116 -22.57 8.37 5.65
CA ILE A 116 -21.10 8.27 5.81
C ILE A 116 -20.52 9.30 6.78
N MET A 117 -21.16 10.47 6.92
CA MET A 117 -20.68 11.55 7.79
C MET A 117 -21.09 11.33 9.24
N ARG A 118 -20.20 11.65 10.20
CA ARG A 118 -20.53 11.67 11.63
C ARG A 118 -21.47 12.83 11.95
N ASN A 119 -21.18 14.00 11.40
CA ASN A 119 -21.94 15.24 11.59
C ASN A 119 -22.36 15.81 10.23
N ALA A 120 -23.65 16.05 10.03
CA ALA A 120 -24.22 16.48 8.75
C ALA A 120 -23.93 17.95 8.38
N GLN A 121 -23.30 18.70 9.28
CA GLN A 121 -23.00 20.13 9.15
C GLN A 121 -21.50 20.41 8.96
N THR A 122 -20.66 19.37 8.90
CA THR A 122 -19.21 19.56 8.79
C THR A 122 -18.82 19.96 7.37
N GLU A 123 -18.17 21.12 7.23
CA GLU A 123 -17.48 21.48 6.00
C GLU A 123 -16.20 20.64 5.86
N LEU A 124 -16.08 19.92 4.74
CA LEU A 124 -14.92 19.09 4.47
C LEU A 124 -13.77 19.95 3.93
N SER A 125 -12.65 19.94 4.64
CA SER A 125 -11.39 20.42 4.05
C SER A 125 -10.86 19.39 3.07
N VAL A 126 -10.57 19.82 1.84
CA VAL A 126 -10.18 18.93 0.73
C VAL A 126 -8.75 18.39 0.90
N GLN A 127 -7.86 19.14 1.56
CA GLN A 127 -6.45 18.78 1.65
C GLN A 127 -5.96 18.65 3.11
N PRO A 128 -5.40 17.48 3.48
CA PRO A 128 -4.68 17.34 4.73
C PRO A 128 -3.44 18.23 4.74
N GLN A 129 -3.24 18.96 5.83
CA GLN A 129 -2.05 19.81 6.03
C GLN A 129 -0.84 19.03 6.56
N LYS A 130 -1.08 17.85 7.14
CA LYS A 130 -0.05 17.05 7.81
C LYS A 130 0.41 15.89 6.92
N GLN A 131 1.74 15.76 6.77
CA GLN A 131 2.35 14.58 6.15
C GLN A 131 2.13 13.33 7.00
N TRP A 132 2.03 12.18 6.35
CA TRP A 132 1.91 10.91 7.05
C TRP A 132 3.21 10.55 7.78
N TYR A 133 4.35 10.84 7.15
CA TYR A 133 5.68 10.58 7.69
C TYR A 133 6.46 11.88 7.76
N ASP A 134 7.02 12.19 8.92
CA ASP A 134 7.93 13.33 9.17
C ASP A 134 9.42 12.92 9.09
N GLN A 135 9.69 11.62 9.17
CA GLN A 135 11.03 11.03 9.07
C GLN A 135 11.00 9.72 8.29
N ALA A 136 12.19 9.23 7.91
CA ALA A 136 12.33 7.94 7.28
C ALA A 136 11.76 6.82 8.17
N LEU A 137 10.97 5.93 7.56
CA LEU A 137 10.37 4.80 8.26
C LEU A 137 11.44 3.82 8.75
N PRO A 138 11.55 3.58 10.07
CA PRO A 138 12.48 2.59 10.58
C PRO A 138 12.02 1.18 10.19
N LEU A 139 12.99 0.29 10.02
CA LEU A 139 12.75 -1.12 9.80
C LEU A 139 12.60 -1.83 11.16
N LYS A 140 11.63 -2.75 11.23
CA LYS A 140 11.57 -3.71 12.33
C LYS A 140 12.91 -4.44 12.47
N LYS A 141 13.36 -4.71 13.69
CA LYS A 141 14.66 -5.35 14.00
C LYS A 141 14.93 -6.61 13.19
N ALA A 142 13.95 -7.53 13.14
CA ALA A 142 14.08 -8.78 12.40
C ALA A 142 14.32 -8.55 10.90
N LYS A 143 13.57 -7.63 10.30
CA LYS A 143 13.71 -7.27 8.89
C LYS A 143 15.03 -6.54 8.62
N TYR A 144 15.46 -5.68 9.53
CA TYR A 144 16.76 -5.00 9.42
C TYR A 144 17.91 -6.01 9.41
N LYS A 145 17.91 -6.96 10.36
CA LYS A 145 18.93 -8.03 10.43
C LYS A 145 18.96 -8.86 9.14
N ASP A 146 17.79 -9.29 8.67
CA ASP A 146 17.65 -10.05 7.43
C ASP A 146 18.19 -9.28 6.21
N VAL A 147 17.78 -8.02 6.04
CA VAL A 147 18.29 -7.16 4.97
C VAL A 147 19.81 -7.01 5.05
N MET A 148 20.38 -6.78 6.24
CA MET A 148 21.83 -6.63 6.38
C MET A 148 22.59 -7.93 6.08
N GLN A 149 22.01 -9.09 6.38
CA GLN A 149 22.56 -10.39 6.00
C GLN A 149 22.57 -10.58 4.48
N LEU A 150 21.49 -10.19 3.79
CA LEU A 150 21.43 -10.22 2.32
C LEU A 150 22.43 -9.23 1.70
N VAL A 151 22.56 -8.03 2.27
CA VAL A 151 23.51 -7.01 1.83
C VAL A 151 24.94 -7.54 1.84
N LYS A 152 25.32 -8.27 2.90
CA LYS A 152 26.66 -8.86 3.02
C LYS A 152 27.00 -9.84 1.90
N ASN A 153 26.01 -10.61 1.45
CA ASN A 153 26.22 -11.73 0.53
C ASN A 153 25.97 -11.38 -0.94
N TYR A 154 25.09 -10.41 -1.22
CA TYR A 154 24.54 -10.21 -2.56
C TYR A 154 24.66 -8.79 -3.09
N VAL A 155 24.98 -7.79 -2.25
CA VAL A 155 25.04 -6.39 -2.69
C VAL A 155 26.48 -5.97 -3.00
N PRO A 156 26.77 -5.44 -4.20
CA PRO A 156 28.11 -5.04 -4.57
C PRO A 156 28.57 -3.78 -3.80
N PRO A 157 29.89 -3.57 -3.59
CA PRO A 157 30.42 -2.49 -2.76
C PRO A 157 29.95 -1.08 -3.16
N ASN A 158 29.78 -0.82 -4.45
CA ASN A 158 29.31 0.45 -4.99
C ASN A 158 27.83 0.75 -4.71
N LYS A 159 27.07 -0.20 -4.16
CA LYS A 159 25.64 -0.03 -3.81
C LYS A 159 25.39 -0.01 -2.30
N LEU A 160 26.42 -0.26 -1.49
CA LEU A 160 26.30 -0.26 -0.03
C LEU A 160 25.90 1.10 0.55
N TYR A 161 26.16 2.20 -0.17
CA TYR A 161 25.78 3.55 0.29
C TYR A 161 24.29 3.65 0.62
N PHE A 162 23.42 3.01 -0.18
CA PHE A 162 21.97 3.05 0.01
C PHE A 162 21.56 2.41 1.35
N TYR A 163 22.12 1.23 1.64
CA TYR A 163 21.76 0.45 2.82
C TYR A 163 22.30 1.02 4.13
N ARG A 164 23.39 1.80 4.08
CA ARG A 164 23.96 2.48 5.26
C ARG A 164 23.02 3.50 5.90
N PHE A 165 22.06 4.03 5.15
CA PHE A 165 21.08 4.99 5.66
C PHE A 165 19.82 4.34 6.26
N LEU A 166 19.70 3.00 6.17
CA LEU A 166 18.58 2.29 6.79
C LEU A 166 18.74 2.31 8.31
N LYS A 167 17.62 2.57 9.02
CA LYS A 167 17.58 2.58 10.48
C LYS A 167 16.68 1.44 10.97
N SER A 168 17.06 0.78 12.06
CA SER A 168 16.13 -0.08 12.80
C SER A 168 15.31 0.75 13.79
N GLU A 169 14.13 0.24 14.16
CA GLU A 169 13.38 0.79 15.28
C GLU A 169 14.28 0.80 16.54
N ALA A 170 14.39 1.96 17.18
CA ALA A 170 15.06 2.07 18.47
C ALA A 170 14.29 1.21 19.49
N VAL A 171 15.03 0.44 20.31
CA VAL A 171 14.44 -0.25 21.45
C VAL A 171 14.00 0.84 22.42
N GLY A 172 12.70 1.01 22.64
CA GLY A 172 12.24 1.71 23.83
C GLY A 172 12.75 0.96 25.08
N PRO A 173 12.96 1.62 26.22
CA PRO A 173 13.54 1.00 27.42
C PRO A 173 12.59 0.02 28.14
N ALA A 174 11.78 -0.77 27.42
CA ALA A 174 10.78 -1.66 27.98
C ALA A 174 10.91 -3.15 27.57
N ASP A 175 11.89 -3.50 26.73
CA ASP A 175 12.13 -4.91 26.35
C ASP A 175 13.57 -5.32 26.70
N GLU A 176 13.87 -5.35 28.00
CA GLU A 176 14.90 -6.24 28.55
C GLU A 176 14.23 -7.51 29.09
N ILE A 177 14.79 -8.66 28.71
CA ILE A 177 14.53 -10.05 29.17
C ILE A 177 13.35 -10.75 28.41
N SER A 178 13.49 -11.91 27.77
CA SER A 178 14.38 -13.06 28.03
C SER A 178 15.23 -13.50 26.83
N SER A 179 16.50 -13.73 27.11
CA SER A 179 17.27 -14.80 26.49
C SER A 179 16.80 -16.13 27.08
N GLU A 180 16.10 -16.93 26.29
CA GLU A 180 16.04 -18.38 26.52
C GLU A 180 16.44 -19.04 25.21
N ASP A 181 17.57 -19.73 25.29
CA ASP A 181 18.07 -20.69 24.33
C ASP A 181 17.01 -21.74 24.04
N ASP A 182 16.73 -21.99 22.76
CA ASP A 182 16.27 -23.30 22.32
C ASP A 182 17.16 -23.74 21.15
N ASP A 183 18.01 -24.71 21.49
CA ASP A 183 18.81 -25.53 20.62
C ASP A 183 17.94 -26.23 19.55
N ASP A 184 17.94 -25.72 18.32
CA ASP A 184 17.59 -26.53 17.15
C ASP A 184 18.86 -26.91 16.38
N GLN A 185 19.47 -28.00 16.86
CA GLN A 185 20.48 -28.77 16.14
C GLN A 185 19.92 -29.24 14.80
N TRP A 186 20.29 -28.55 13.72
CA TRP A 186 20.07 -29.08 12.37
C TRP A 186 21.03 -30.26 12.11
N LYS A 187 20.55 -31.49 12.32
CA LYS A 187 21.25 -32.71 11.89
C LYS A 187 21.10 -32.91 10.39
N TRP A 188 22.21 -32.75 9.68
CA TRP A 188 22.36 -33.15 8.28
C TRP A 188 22.26 -34.69 8.19
N ASN A 189 21.14 -35.20 7.69
CA ASN A 189 21.05 -36.59 7.22
C ASN A 189 21.25 -36.61 5.71
N GLY A 190 22.51 -36.79 5.29
CA GLY A 190 22.86 -37.13 3.93
C GLY A 190 22.37 -38.54 3.59
N ASN A 191 21.34 -38.62 2.75
CA ASN A 191 21.21 -39.64 1.71
C ASN A 191 19.92 -39.39 0.92
N ARG A 192 20.05 -38.98 -0.35
CA ARG A 192 19.14 -39.44 -1.40
C ARG A 192 19.98 -39.86 -2.61
N PRO A 193 19.73 -41.06 -3.14
CA PRO A 193 20.51 -41.62 -4.24
C PRO A 193 20.18 -40.90 -5.55
N LEU A 194 21.19 -40.86 -6.41
CA LEU A 194 21.06 -40.56 -7.83
C LEU A 194 20.12 -41.59 -8.47
N ASN A 195 19.13 -41.09 -9.21
CA ASN A 195 18.63 -41.66 -10.45
C ASN A 195 17.94 -40.55 -11.25
#